data_AF-A0A0N7M078-F1
#
_entry.id   AF-A0A0N7M078-F1
#
_cell.length_a   1.000
_cell.length_b   1.000
_cell.length_c   1.000
_cell.angle_alpha   90.00
_cell.angle_beta   90.00
_cell.angle_gamma   90.00
#
_symmetry.space_group_name_H-M   'P 1'
#
loop_
_entity.id
_entity.type
_entity.pdbx_description
1 polymer ?
#
loop_
_entity_poly.entity_id
_entity_poly.type
_entity_poly.pdbx_seq_one_letter_code
_entity_poly.pdbx_strand_id
1 'polypeptide(L)'
;MTQFEPLLEVTQILKEKALEKHRRNLDESARLAQEIEQIDELRRSVQADSETIGARQMLGADALWQGWLLRKRAEFLRQAALARAREFDSLAQARTAFSRAEAAKELDEKAREERRQKLLAREADTLEALGTMRRFQNR
;
A
#
# COMPACT_ATOMS: atom_id res chain seq x y z
N MET A 1 11.79 -5.89 -27.23
CA MET A 1 10.84 -4.87 -26.74
C MET A 1 9.44 -5.20 -27.21
N THR A 2 8.53 -5.47 -26.27
CA THR A 2 7.09 -5.59 -26.55
C THR A 2 6.45 -4.21 -26.51
N GLN A 3 5.25 -4.05 -27.05
CA GLN A 3 4.50 -2.79 -26.94
C GLN A 3 4.05 -2.47 -25.51
N PHE A 4 4.14 -3.43 -24.58
CA PHE A 4 3.67 -3.31 -23.20
C PHE A 4 4.78 -2.91 -22.22
N GLU A 5 6.03 -2.86 -22.65
CA GLU A 5 7.18 -2.52 -21.80
C GLU A 5 7.03 -1.14 -21.10
N PRO A 6 6.58 -0.05 -21.78
CA PRO A 6 6.31 1.21 -21.09
C PRO A 6 5.15 1.14 -20.09
N LEU A 7 4.13 0.32 -20.38
CA LEU A 7 2.99 0.12 -19.48
C LEU A 7 3.41 -0.65 -18.23
N LEU A 8 4.28 -1.64 -18.37
CA LEU A 8 4.86 -2.40 -17.26
C LEU A 8 5.65 -1.48 -16.33
N GLU A 9 6.51 -0.62 -16.89
CA GLU A 9 7.29 0.34 -16.13
C GLU A 9 6.40 1.31 -15.34
N VAL A 10 5.43 1.94 -16.01
CA VAL A 10 4.52 2.90 -15.37
C VAL A 10 3.67 2.24 -14.28
N THR A 11 3.12 1.05 -14.54
CA THR A 11 2.28 0.35 -13.54
C THR A 11 3.10 -0.13 -12.34
N GLN A 12 4.36 -0.52 -12.53
CA GLN A 12 5.27 -0.86 -11.44
C GLN A 12 5.55 0.36 -10.55
N ILE A 13 5.88 1.51 -11.14
CA ILE A 13 6.10 2.77 -10.40
C ILE A 13 4.84 3.18 -9.62
N LEU A 14 3.66 3.08 -10.25
CA LEU A 14 2.39 3.40 -9.60
C LEU A 14 2.08 2.44 -8.43
N LYS A 15 2.38 1.15 -8.58
CA LYS A 15 2.26 0.16 -7.51
C LYS A 15 3.16 0.52 -6.33
N GLU A 16 4.43 0.81 -6.57
CA GLU A 16 5.39 1.17 -5.53
C GLU A 16 4.97 2.44 -4.80
N LYS A 17 4.57 3.48 -5.53
CA LYS A 17 4.07 4.73 -4.95
C LYS A 17 2.82 4.50 -4.08
N ALA A 18 1.90 3.65 -4.52
CA ALA A 18 0.68 3.36 -3.76
C ALA A 18 0.98 2.56 -2.48
N LEU A 19 1.90 1.59 -2.54
CA LEU A 19 2.35 0.82 -1.37
C LEU A 19 3.07 1.72 -0.35
N GLU A 20 3.94 2.62 -0.82
CA GLU A 20 4.64 3.57 0.03
C GLU A 20 3.66 4.53 0.72
N LYS A 21 2.66 5.05 -0.01
CA LYS A 21 1.59 5.86 0.57
C LYS A 21 0.83 5.09 1.65
N HIS A 22 0.52 3.82 1.40
CA HIS A 22 -0.19 2.98 2.37
C HIS A 22 0.64 2.74 3.65
N ARG A 23 1.95 2.48 3.52
CA ARG A 23 2.86 2.33 4.66
C ARG A 23 2.88 3.57 5.54
N ARG A 24 3.01 4.76 4.93
CA ARG A 24 2.98 6.04 5.67
C ARG A 24 1.68 6.24 6.44
N ASN A 25 0.55 5.88 5.84
CA ASN A 25 -0.76 5.98 6.50
C ASN A 25 -0.90 4.97 7.66
N LEU A 26 -0.34 3.77 7.51
CA LEU A 26 -0.26 2.78 8.60
C LEU A 26 0.58 3.31 9.77
N ASP A 27 1.75 3.90 9.49
CA ASP A 27 2.61 4.48 10.50
C ASP A 27 1.94 5.66 11.22
N GLU A 28 1.23 6.54 10.49
CA GLU A 28 0.43 7.63 11.06
C GLU A 28 -0.66 7.07 12.00
N SER A 29 -1.38 6.03 11.57
CA SER A 29 -2.41 5.40 12.40
C SER A 29 -1.83 4.75 13.65
N ALA A 30 -0.68 4.07 13.54
CA ALA A 30 -0.01 3.43 14.66
C ALA A 30 0.48 4.46 15.68
N ARG A 31 1.07 5.56 15.19
CA ARG A 31 1.50 6.68 16.04
C ARG A 31 0.35 7.29 16.82
N LEU A 32 -0.77 7.58 16.16
CA LEU A 32 -1.94 8.16 16.83
C LEU A 32 -2.55 7.22 17.86
N ALA A 33 -2.53 5.90 17.60
CA ALA A 33 -2.97 4.91 18.58
C ALA A 33 -2.09 4.92 19.85
N GLN A 34 -0.77 5.07 19.68
CA GLN A 34 0.16 5.20 20.82
C GLN A 34 -0.08 6.51 21.59
N GLU A 35 -0.29 7.64 20.91
CA GLU A 35 -0.58 8.93 21.56
C GLU A 35 -1.89 8.87 22.38
N ILE A 36 -2.91 8.14 21.90
CA ILE A 36 -4.14 7.90 22.66
C ILE A 36 -3.88 7.05 23.91
N GLU A 37 -3.12 5.95 23.79
CA GLU A 37 -2.80 5.08 24.93
C GLU A 37 -2.03 5.85 26.01
N GLN A 38 -1.07 6.69 25.62
CA GLN A 38 -0.31 7.54 26.56
C GLN A 38 -1.23 8.49 27.34
N ILE A 39 -2.23 9.07 26.68
CA ILE A 39 -3.21 9.94 27.36
C ILE A 39 -4.11 9.15 28.30
N ASP A 40 -4.54 7.96 27.89
CA ASP A 40 -5.38 7.09 28.71
C ASP A 40 -4.59 6.52 29.90
N GLU A 41 -3.28 6.32 29.77
CA GLU A 41 -2.37 5.98 30.88
C GLU A 41 -2.18 7.17 31.84
N LEU A 42 -1.92 8.38 31.32
CA LEU A 42 -1.80 9.59 32.14
C LEU A 42 -3.09 9.87 32.93
N ARG A 43 -4.25 9.60 32.33
CA ARG A 43 -5.54 9.72 33.03
C ARG A 43 -5.65 8.73 34.18
N ARG A 44 -5.27 7.46 33.94
CA ARG A 44 -5.32 6.39 34.95
C ARG A 44 -4.38 6.68 36.12
N SER A 45 -3.16 7.15 35.86
CA SER A 45 -2.20 7.48 36.92
C SER A 45 -2.71 8.60 37.83
N VAL A 46 -3.25 9.67 37.26
CA VAL A 46 -3.78 10.77 38.08
C VAL A 46 -5.05 10.40 38.84
N GLN A 47 -5.90 9.54 38.28
CA GLN A 47 -7.04 8.99 39.03
C GLN A 47 -6.57 8.18 40.26
N ALA A 48 -5.54 7.35 40.10
CA ALA A 48 -4.97 6.57 41.20
C ALA A 48 -4.32 7.46 42.28
N ASP A 49 -3.61 8.52 41.90
CA ASP A 49 -2.98 9.47 42.85
C ASP A 49 -4.01 10.37 43.57
N SER A 50 -5.19 10.60 42.98
CA SER A 50 -6.26 11.38 43.63
C SER A 50 -6.88 10.70 44.84
N GLU A 51 -6.72 9.37 44.98
CA GLU A 51 -7.20 8.62 46.14
C GLU A 51 -6.32 8.85 47.39
N THR A 52 -5.09 9.37 47.24
CA THR A 52 -4.12 9.59 48.31
C THR A 52 -3.95 11.05 48.74
N ILE A 53 -4.33 12.04 47.92
CA ILE A 53 -4.13 13.49 48.20
C ILE A 53 -5.48 14.20 48.45
N GLY A 54 -5.57 14.94 49.57
CA GLY A 54 -6.82 15.48 50.13
C GLY A 54 -7.71 16.32 49.18
N ALA A 55 -8.97 15.89 49.08
CA ALA A 55 -10.04 16.31 48.16
C ALA A 55 -10.44 17.81 48.11
N ARG A 56 -9.82 18.73 48.86
CA ARG A 56 -10.25 20.16 48.93
C ARG A 56 -9.34 21.18 48.24
N GLN A 57 -8.06 20.89 48.02
CA GLN A 57 -7.17 21.80 47.27
C GLN A 57 -7.14 21.50 45.75
N MET A 58 -7.59 20.31 45.34
CA MET A 58 -7.51 19.84 43.94
C MET A 58 -8.60 20.40 43.00
N LEU A 59 -9.78 20.77 43.52
CA LEU A 59 -11.01 20.91 42.71
C LEU A 59 -10.98 21.98 41.59
N GLY A 60 -10.20 23.05 41.71
CA GLY A 60 -10.14 24.11 40.70
C GLY A 60 -9.11 23.87 39.58
N ALA A 61 -7.89 23.47 39.95
CA ALA A 61 -6.83 23.17 39.00
C ALA A 61 -7.05 21.83 38.29
N ASP A 62 -7.63 20.83 38.99
CA ASP A 62 -7.97 19.54 38.42
C ASP A 62 -9.09 19.68 37.38
N ALA A 63 -10.14 20.46 37.61
CA ALA A 63 -11.19 20.66 36.61
C ALA A 63 -10.68 21.25 35.27
N LEU A 64 -9.74 22.21 35.33
CA LEU A 64 -9.10 22.77 34.14
C LEU A 64 -8.20 21.75 33.43
N TRP A 65 -7.41 21.00 34.20
CA TRP A 65 -6.53 19.95 33.68
C TRP A 65 -7.32 18.79 33.06
N GLN A 66 -8.36 18.29 33.74
CA GLN A 66 -9.29 17.27 33.23
C GLN A 66 -10.01 17.76 31.96
N GLY A 67 -10.44 19.03 31.94
CA GLY A 67 -11.04 19.65 30.76
C GLY A 67 -10.09 19.73 29.57
N TRP A 68 -8.82 20.06 29.82
CA TRP A 68 -7.78 20.04 28.79
C TRP A 68 -7.52 18.61 28.27
N LEU A 69 -7.41 17.63 29.18
CA LEU A 69 -7.19 16.22 28.84
C LEU A 69 -8.32 15.65 27.98
N LEU A 70 -9.58 15.96 28.32
CA LEU A 70 -10.74 15.53 27.56
C LEU A 70 -10.75 16.11 26.14
N ARG A 71 -10.43 17.40 25.99
CA ARG A 71 -10.31 18.05 24.68
C ARG A 71 -9.19 17.44 23.86
N LYS A 72 -8.04 17.18 24.47
CA LYS A 72 -6.91 16.54 23.80
C LYS A 72 -7.23 15.13 23.34
N ARG A 73 -7.87 14.34 24.18
CA ARG A 73 -8.34 12.99 23.81
C ARG A 73 -9.33 13.04 22.64
N ALA A 74 -10.30 13.94 22.67
CA ALA A 74 -11.25 14.11 21.57
C ALA A 74 -10.55 14.52 20.26
N GLU A 75 -9.54 15.39 20.34
CA GLU A 75 -8.72 15.77 19.20
C GLU A 75 -7.95 14.58 18.61
N PHE A 76 -7.29 13.77 19.44
CA PHE A 76 -6.57 12.57 18.99
C PHE A 76 -7.50 11.50 18.43
N LEU A 77 -8.67 11.27 19.04
CA LEU A 77 -9.68 10.35 18.49
C LEU A 77 -10.15 10.79 17.11
N ARG A 78 -10.35 12.10 16.90
CA ARG A 78 -10.70 12.65 15.58
C ARG A 78 -9.58 12.42 14.57
N GLN A 79 -8.33 12.69 14.97
CA GLN A 79 -7.17 12.46 14.10
C GLN A 79 -7.00 10.97 13.77
N ALA A 80 -7.16 10.08 14.75
CA ALA A 80 -7.10 8.64 14.57
C ALA A 80 -8.19 8.14 13.60
N ALA A 81 -9.42 8.64 13.72
CA ALA A 81 -10.49 8.31 12.79
C ALA A 81 -10.14 8.74 11.35
N LEU A 82 -9.56 9.93 11.16
CA LEU A 82 -9.10 10.40 9.86
C LEU A 82 -7.94 9.57 9.32
N ALA A 83 -6.96 9.23 10.15
CA ALA A 83 -5.83 8.39 9.77
C ALA A 83 -6.29 6.99 9.34
N ARG A 84 -7.23 6.39 10.10
CA ARG A 84 -7.84 5.11 9.76
C ARG A 84 -8.59 5.15 8.44
N ALA A 85 -9.34 6.24 8.18
CA ALA A 85 -10.00 6.43 6.89
C ALA A 85 -8.99 6.53 5.73
N ARG A 86 -7.89 7.27 5.91
CA ARG A 86 -6.80 7.35 4.93
C ARG A 86 -6.10 6.01 4.71
N GLU A 87 -5.91 5.22 5.77
CA GLU A 87 -5.36 3.87 5.69
C GLU A 87 -6.24 2.99 4.79
N PHE A 88 -7.55 2.94 5.03
CA PHE A 88 -8.49 2.17 4.21
C PHE A 88 -8.50 2.62 2.74
N ASP A 89 -8.56 3.92 2.49
CA ASP A 89 -8.50 4.48 1.13
C ASP A 89 -7.18 4.11 0.42
N SER A 90 -6.05 4.28 1.11
CA SER A 90 -4.74 3.93 0.56
C SER A 90 -4.57 2.43 0.29
N LEU A 91 -5.18 1.56 1.12
CA LEU A 91 -5.17 0.12 0.89
C LEU A 91 -5.96 -0.24 -0.38
N ALA A 92 -7.12 0.37 -0.59
CA ALA A 92 -7.91 0.17 -1.80
C ALA A 92 -7.15 0.62 -3.05
N GLN A 93 -6.46 1.77 -2.98
CA GLN A 93 -5.60 2.28 -4.05
C GLN A 93 -4.41 1.34 -4.32
N ALA A 94 -3.74 0.85 -3.27
CA ALA A 94 -2.63 -0.09 -3.40
C ALA A 94 -3.07 -1.42 -4.04
N ARG A 95 -4.22 -1.98 -3.64
CA ARG A 95 -4.81 -3.17 -4.26
C ARG A 95 -5.10 -2.97 -5.75
N THR A 96 -5.65 -1.81 -6.09
CA THR A 96 -5.94 -1.47 -7.50
C THR A 96 -4.66 -1.35 -8.31
N ALA A 97 -3.65 -0.64 -7.80
CA ALA A 97 -2.37 -0.47 -8.47
C ALA A 97 -1.63 -1.81 -8.63
N PHE A 98 -1.67 -2.67 -7.61
CA PHE A 98 -1.13 -4.03 -7.68
C PHE A 98 -1.80 -4.84 -8.78
N SER A 99 -3.14 -4.86 -8.82
CA SER A 99 -3.90 -5.60 -9.82
C SER A 99 -3.58 -5.13 -11.25
N ARG A 100 -3.39 -3.82 -11.44
CA ARG A 100 -3.00 -3.23 -12.74
C ARG A 100 -1.58 -3.64 -13.14
N ALA A 101 -0.63 -3.68 -12.20
CA ALA A 101 0.73 -4.12 -12.47
C ALA A 101 0.79 -5.60 -12.85
N GLU A 102 0.03 -6.46 -12.16
CA GLU A 102 -0.06 -7.88 -12.52
C GLU A 102 -0.70 -8.08 -13.91
N ALA A 103 -1.77 -7.34 -14.22
CA ALA A 103 -2.37 -7.40 -15.56
C ALA A 103 -1.40 -6.94 -16.66
N ALA A 104 -0.63 -5.86 -16.42
CA ALA A 104 0.38 -5.39 -17.37
C ALA A 104 1.50 -6.43 -17.59
N LYS A 105 1.92 -7.10 -16.53
CA LYS A 105 2.90 -8.18 -16.58
C LYS A 105 2.39 -9.37 -17.39
N GLU A 106 1.15 -9.80 -17.16
CA GLU A 106 0.52 -10.89 -17.92
C GLU A 106 0.42 -10.56 -19.42
N LEU A 107 0.06 -9.31 -19.76
CA LEU A 107 0.02 -8.85 -21.16
C LEU A 107 1.41 -8.86 -21.83
N ASP A 108 2.44 -8.43 -21.11
CA ASP A 108 3.81 -8.47 -21.60
C ASP A 108 4.29 -9.92 -21.82
N GLU A 109 4.03 -10.82 -20.86
CA GLU A 109 4.37 -12.24 -20.97
C GLU A 109 3.68 -12.90 -22.17
N LYS A 110 2.37 -12.67 -22.35
CA LYS A 110 1.63 -13.16 -23.53
C LYS A 110 2.22 -12.62 -24.84
N ALA A 111 2.53 -11.33 -24.91
CA ALA A 111 3.13 -10.74 -26.11
C ALA A 111 4.51 -11.31 -26.43
N ARG A 112 5.32 -11.62 -25.41
CA ARG A 112 6.63 -12.27 -25.59
C ARG A 112 6.47 -13.69 -26.11
N GLU A 113 5.53 -14.44 -25.56
CA GLU A 113 5.25 -15.81 -25.97
C GLU A 113 4.73 -15.87 -27.41
N GLU A 114 3.76 -15.04 -27.77
CA GLU A 114 3.26 -14.94 -29.15
C GLU A 114 4.37 -14.59 -30.14
N ARG A 115 5.28 -13.69 -29.76
CA ARG A 115 6.41 -13.33 -30.61
C ARG A 115 7.39 -14.48 -30.78
N ARG A 116 7.68 -15.21 -29.70
CA ARG A 116 8.54 -16.40 -29.73
C ARG A 116 7.93 -17.47 -30.64
N GLN A 117 6.64 -17.77 -30.50
CA GLN A 117 5.96 -18.73 -31.36
C GLN A 117 5.98 -18.32 -32.83
N LYS A 118 5.76 -17.04 -33.13
CA LYS A 118 5.86 -16.52 -34.51
C LYS A 118 7.28 -16.66 -35.10
N LEU A 119 8.31 -16.50 -34.28
CA LEU A 119 9.70 -16.69 -34.73
C LEU A 119 9.98 -18.18 -35.02
N LEU A 120 9.58 -19.07 -34.11
CA LEU A 120 9.75 -20.51 -34.29
C LEU A 120 8.98 -21.04 -35.52
N ALA A 121 7.76 -20.56 -35.75
CA ALA A 121 6.98 -20.91 -36.94
C ALA A 121 7.70 -20.47 -38.23
N ARG A 122 8.22 -19.24 -38.27
CA ARG A 122 8.99 -18.75 -39.43
C ARG A 122 10.26 -19.56 -39.66
N GLU A 123 10.97 -19.92 -38.60
CA GLU A 123 12.16 -20.76 -38.71
C GLU A 123 11.82 -22.15 -39.27
N ALA A 124 10.74 -22.77 -38.78
CA ALA A 124 10.25 -24.04 -39.30
C ALA A 124 9.90 -23.95 -40.80
N ASP A 125 9.16 -22.92 -41.22
CA ASP A 125 8.80 -22.68 -42.61
C ASP A 125 10.05 -22.53 -43.50
N THR A 126 11.06 -21.79 -43.03
CA THR A 126 12.32 -21.63 -43.78
C THR A 126 13.11 -22.93 -43.91
N LEU A 127 13.15 -23.76 -42.87
CA LEU A 127 13.82 -25.06 -42.90
C LEU A 127 13.11 -26.03 -43.86
N GLU A 128 11.78 -26.00 -43.89
CA GLU A 128 10.98 -26.81 -44.82
C GLU A 128 11.21 -26.40 -46.28
N ALA A 129 11.26 -25.09 -46.55
CA ALA A 129 11.57 -24.55 -47.87
C ALA A 129 12.97 -24.93 -48.35
N LEU A 130 13.99 -24.85 -47.48
CA LEU A 130 15.35 -25.31 -47.81
C LEU A 130 15.40 -26.83 -48.04
N GLY A 131 14.65 -27.60 -47.24
CA GLY A 131 14.56 -29.05 -47.37
C GLY A 131 13.89 -29.52 -48.67
N THR A 132 12.91 -28.76 -49.18
CA THR A 132 12.32 -29.01 -50.52
C THR A 132 13.31 -28.66 -51.62
N MET A 133 13.99 -27.51 -51.57
CA MET A 133 15.01 -27.12 -52.57
C MET A 133 16.14 -28.16 -52.69
N ARG A 134 16.67 -28.66 -51.57
CA ARG A 134 17.71 -29.69 -51.58
C ARG A 134 17.24 -30.99 -52.24
N ARG A 135 15.99 -31.38 -52.04
CA ARG A 135 15.40 -32.57 -52.68
C ARG A 135 15.21 -32.40 -54.18
N PHE A 136 14.95 -31.18 -54.65
CA PHE A 136 14.87 -30.88 -56.08
C PHE A 136 16.25 -30.88 -56.76
N GLN A 137 17.33 -30.49 -56.07
CA GLN A 137 18.68 -30.47 -56.65
C GLN A 137 19.36 -31.86 -56.74
N ASN A 138 18.91 -32.84 -55.96
CA ASN A 138 19.45 -34.21 -55.96
C ASN A 138 18.67 -35.18 -56.87
N ARG A 139 17.82 -34.66 -57.76
CA ARG A 139 17.15 -35.39 -58.84
C ARG A 139 17.71 -34.95 -60.18
#